data_AF-A0AAJ1ZAA2-F1
#
_entry.id   AF-A0AAJ1ZAA2-F1
#
_cell.length_a   1.000
_cell.length_b   1.000
_cell.length_c   1.000
_cell.angle_alpha   90.00
_cell.angle_beta   90.00
_cell.angle_gamma   90.00
#
_symmetry.space_group_name_H-M   'P 1'
#
loop_
_entity.id
_entity.type
_entity.pdbx_description
1 polymer ?
#
loop_
_entity_poly.entity_id
_entity_poly.type
_entity_poly.pdbx_seq_one_letter_code
_entity_poly.pdbx_strand_id
1 'polypeptide(L)' 'MVKLFHDAGGVFHRADGKGRSSGASPGRKSYGSFAMFGDPDGNRWVLQEVTARLSPDVEPGDQRFSSQIVEVLHRAKSA' A
#
# COMPACT_ATOMS: atom_id res chain seq x y z
N MET A 1 -20.27 -2.59 5.01
CA MET A 1 -19.72 -2.84 3.65
C MET A 1 -18.24 -2.53 3.64
N VAL A 2 -17.39 -3.50 3.28
CA VAL A 2 -15.94 -3.29 3.12
C VAL A 2 -15.64 -2.98 1.65
N LYS A 3 -14.80 -1.99 1.37
CA LYS A 3 -14.37 -1.61 0.01
C LYS A 3 -12.88 -1.86 -0.15
N LEU A 4 -12.50 -2.76 -1.06
CA LEU A 4 -11.11 -3.03 -1.45
C LEU A 4 -10.69 -2.08 -2.58
N PHE A 5 -9.54 -1.44 -2.41
CA PHE A 5 -8.97 -0.53 -3.40
C PHE A 5 -7.44 -0.49 -3.32
N HIS A 6 -6.81 0.11 -4.32
CA HIS A 6 -5.40 0.48 -4.30
C HIS A 6 -5.24 1.92 -4.77
N ASP A 7 -4.09 2.54 -4.47
CA ASP A 7 -3.75 3.86 -5.00
C ASP A 7 -3.07 3.72 -6.36
N ALA A 8 -3.49 4.50 -7.35
CA ALA A 8 -2.85 4.53 -8.67
C ALA A 8 -1.39 5.01 -8.61
N GLY A 9 -1.02 5.81 -7.60
CA GLY A 9 0.35 6.20 -7.28
C GLY A 9 1.13 5.18 -6.44
N GLY A 10 0.52 4.05 -6.10
CA GLY A 10 1.19 2.82 -5.66
C GLY A 10 1.30 2.58 -4.16
N VAL A 11 1.67 3.59 -3.36
CA VAL A 11 2.17 3.32 -1.98
C VAL A 11 1.33 3.95 -0.87
N PHE A 12 0.64 5.05 -1.15
CA PHE A 12 -0.02 5.84 -0.11
C PHE A 12 -1.51 5.98 -0.38
N HIS A 13 -2.32 5.71 0.64
CA HIS A 13 -3.73 6.08 0.59
C HIS A 13 -3.88 7.60 0.69
N ARG A 14 -4.76 8.18 -0.12
CA ARG A 14 -5.18 9.58 0.01
C ARG A 14 -6.52 9.68 0.73
N ALA A 15 -6.62 10.56 1.72
CA ALA A 15 -7.81 10.73 2.54
C ALA A 15 -9.01 11.29 1.74
N ASP A 16 -8.74 12.11 0.73
CA ASP A 16 -9.71 12.67 -0.22
C ASP A 16 -10.25 11.65 -1.24
N GLY A 17 -9.66 10.45 -1.28
CA GLY A 17 -10.05 9.39 -2.21
C GLY A 17 -9.55 9.57 -3.64
N LYS A 18 -8.80 10.63 -3.94
CA LYS A 18 -8.31 10.89 -5.30
C LYS A 18 -7.25 9.86 -5.71
N GLY A 19 -7.44 9.27 -6.88
CA GLY A 19 -6.52 8.25 -7.41
C GLY A 19 -6.74 6.85 -6.83
N ARG A 20 -7.86 6.60 -6.14
CA ARG A 20 -8.23 5.23 -5.74
C ARG A 20 -8.77 4.46 -6.94
N SER A 21 -8.25 3.26 -7.13
CA SER A 21 -8.71 2.29 -8.10
C SER A 21 -9.35 1.11 -7.37
N SER A 22 -10.45 0.59 -7.91
CA SER A 22 -11.15 -0.56 -7.33
C SER A 22 -10.27 -1.82 -7.35
N GLY A 23 -10.38 -2.65 -6.31
CA GLY A 23 -9.67 -3.92 -6.21
C GLY A 23 -8.26 -3.82 -5.63
N ALA A 24 -7.62 -4.99 -5.43
CA ALA A 24 -6.27 -5.08 -4.91
C ALA A 24 -5.23 -4.48 -5.87
N SER A 25 -4.05 -4.14 -5.34
CA SER A 25 -2.94 -3.68 -6.18
C SER A 25 -2.54 -4.76 -7.21
N PRO A 26 -2.12 -4.38 -8.43
CA PRO A 26 -1.61 -5.33 -9.41
C PRO A 26 -0.46 -6.18 -8.84
N GLY A 27 -0.56 -7.51 -8.97
CA GLY A 27 0.41 -8.44 -8.40
C GLY A 27 0.41 -8.50 -6.86
N ARG A 28 -0.59 -7.89 -6.20
CA ARG A 28 -0.80 -7.88 -4.75
C ARG A 28 0.47 -7.56 -3.95
N LYS A 29 1.19 -6.52 -4.42
CA LYS A 29 2.40 -6.00 -3.78
C LYS A 29 2.08 -5.60 -2.34
N SER A 30 2.94 -5.97 -1.40
CA SER A 30 2.79 -5.61 0.01
C SER A 30 2.73 -4.08 0.15
N TYR A 31 1.92 -3.60 1.10
CA TYR A 31 1.63 -2.19 1.31
C TYR A 31 0.85 -1.49 0.18
N GLY A 32 0.46 -2.19 -0.89
CA GLY A 32 -0.20 -1.59 -2.06
C GLY A 32 -1.74 -1.65 -2.06
N SER A 33 -2.36 -2.55 -1.29
CA SER A 33 -3.82 -2.68 -1.22
C SER A 33 -4.38 -2.15 0.08
N PHE A 34 -5.61 -1.65 0.04
CA PHE A 34 -6.32 -1.06 1.18
C PHE A 34 -7.76 -1.53 1.25
N ALA A 35 -8.27 -1.71 2.47
CA ALA A 35 -9.68 -1.98 2.73
C ALA A 35 -10.27 -0.85 3.57
N MET A 36 -11.43 -0.33 3.19
CA MET A 36 -12.14 0.71 3.94
C MET A 36 -13.52 0.23 4.38
N PHE A 37 -13.87 0.53 5.63
CA PHE A 37 -15.21 0.32 6.16
C PHE A 37 -15.56 1.40 7.20
N GLY A 38 -16.85 1.56 7.46
CA GLY A 38 -17.34 2.36 8.58
C GLY A 38 -17.83 1.46 9.71
N ASP A 39 -17.75 1.96 10.94
CA ASP A 39 -18.38 1.34 12.11
C ASP A 39 -19.74 2.01 12.44
N PRO A 40 -20.57 1.40 13.31
CA PRO A 40 -21.87 1.97 13.70
C PRO A 40 -21.80 3.33 14.39
N ASP A 41 -20.66 3.68 14.97
CA ASP A 41 -20.43 4.95 15.66
C ASP A 41 -20.10 6.09 14.67
N GLY A 42 -19.97 5.78 13.38
CA GLY A 42 -19.71 6.74 12.33
C GLY A 42 -18.22 6.96 12.03
N ASN A 43 -17.31 6.21 12.66
CA ASN A 43 -15.90 6.29 12.29
C ASN A 43 -15.66 5.61 10.93
N ARG A 44 -14.60 6.04 10.25
CA ARG A 44 -14.11 5.39 9.03
C ARG A 44 -12.72 4.83 9.26
N TRP A 45 -12.58 3.54 8.99
CA TRP A 45 -11.33 2.82 9.10
C TRP A 45 -10.77 2.52 7.72
N VAL A 46 -9.46 2.69 7.58
CA VAL A 46 -8.70 2.23 6.41
C VAL A 46 -7.63 1.28 6.92
N LEU A 47 -7.63 0.06 6.39
CA LEU A 47 -6.65 -0.97 6.68
C LEU A 47 -5.72 -1.09 5.48
N GLN A 48 -4.43 -1.25 5.74
CA GLN A 48 -3.43 -1.52 4.72
C GLN A 48 -3.06 -3.01 4.74
N GLU A 49 -3.07 -3.63 3.57
CA GLU A 49 -2.63 -5.01 3.39
C GLU A 49 -1.10 -5.10 3.44
N VAL A 50 -0.58 -5.95 4.32
CA VAL A 50 0.85 -6.23 4.45
C VAL A 50 1.07 -7.73 4.31
N THR A 51 1.60 -8.15 3.15
CA THR A 51 1.89 -9.57 2.85
C THR A 51 3.36 -9.93 3.11
N ALA A 52 4.24 -8.93 3.11
CA ALA A 52 5.64 -9.02 3.50
C ALA A 52 6.03 -7.75 4.27
N ARG A 53 6.81 -7.89 5.35
CA ARG A 53 7.31 -6.76 6.14
C ARG A 53 8.57 -6.18 5.47
N LEU A 54 8.72 -4.86 5.53
CA LEU A 54 9.99 -4.22 5.15
C LEU A 54 11.10 -4.65 6.09
N SER A 55 12.25 -4.98 5.51
CA SER A 55 13.42 -5.45 6.23
C SER A 55 14.71 -5.03 5.51
N PRO A 56 15.87 -5.06 6.20
CA PRO A 56 17.14 -4.64 5.60
C PRO A 56 17.60 -5.49 4.42
N ASP A 57 17.09 -6.71 4.23
CA ASP A 57 17.41 -7.63 3.12
C ASP A 57 16.61 -7.37 1.84
N VAL A 58 15.75 -6.33 1.80
CA VAL A 58 15.08 -5.96 0.55
C VAL A 58 16.12 -5.49 -0.46
N GLU A 59 16.13 -6.17 -1.61
CA GLU A 59 17.05 -5.97 -2.73
C GLU A 59 16.40 -5.22 -3.92
N PRO A 60 17.19 -4.62 -4.81
CA PRO A 60 16.67 -4.01 -6.02
C PRO A 60 15.92 -5.04 -6.86
N GLY A 61 14.73 -4.67 -7.34
CA GLY A 61 13.89 -5.54 -8.18
C GLY A 61 13.05 -6.56 -7.40
N ASP A 62 13.05 -6.53 -6.06
CA ASP A 62 12.18 -7.38 -5.24
C ASP A 62 10.70 -7.19 -5.60
N GLN A 63 10.09 -8.28 -6.08
CA GLN A 63 8.72 -8.29 -6.57
C GLN A 63 7.66 -8.34 -5.46
N ARG A 64 8.03 -8.45 -4.19
CA ARG A 64 7.10 -8.35 -3.07
C ARG A 64 6.59 -6.92 -2.87
N PHE A 65 7.34 -5.93 -3.31
CA PHE A 65 7.08 -4.51 -3.08
C PHE A 65 6.93 -3.75 -4.41
N SER A 66 6.40 -2.54 -4.35
CA SER A 66 6.39 -1.64 -5.51
C SER A 66 7.79 -1.05 -5.74
N SER A 67 8.09 -0.61 -6.97
CA SER A 67 9.38 0.01 -7.28
C SER A 67 9.65 1.24 -6.41
N GLN A 68 8.62 2.05 -6.13
CA GLN A 68 8.76 3.23 -5.28
C GLN A 68 9.22 2.87 -3.85
N ILE A 69 8.71 1.77 -3.27
CA ILE A 69 9.14 1.30 -1.95
C ILE A 69 10.60 0.84 -1.98
N VAL A 70 10.96 0.03 -2.98
CA VAL A 70 12.33 -0.50 -3.14
C VAL A 70 13.32 0.65 -3.32
N GLU A 71 13.03 1.60 -4.21
CA GLU A 71 13.86 2.78 -4.45
C GLU A 71 14.08 3.63 -3.19
N VAL A 72 13.03 3.88 -2.41
CA VAL A 72 13.14 4.65 -1.15
C VAL A 72 14.01 3.93 -0.12
N LEU A 73 13.86 2.62 0.03
CA LEU A 73 14.67 1.82 0.95
C LEU A 73 16.15 1.86 0.58
N HIS A 74 16.48 1.73 -0.70
CA HIS A 74 17.87 1.79 -1.15
C HIS A 74 18.45 3.21 -1.08
N ARG A 75 17.66 4.25 -1.35
CA ARG A 75 18.12 5.63 -1.13
C ARG A 75 18.46 5.89 0.34
N ALA A 76 17.66 5.36 1.27
CA ALA A 76 17.90 5.53 2.70
C ALA A 76 19.15 4.78 3.21
N LYS A 77 19.58 3.69 2.54
CA LYS A 77 20.81 2.96 2.87
C LYS A 77 22.08 3.65 2.36
N SER A 78 21.98 4.49 1.34
CA SER A 78 23.11 5.17 0.70
C SER A 78 23.41 6.56 1.26
N ALA A 79 22.65 7.01 2.26
CA ALA A 79 22.81 8.29 2.96
C ALA A 79 23.49 8.06 4.32
#